data_AF-X0T3E5-F1
#
_entry.id   AF-X0T3E5-F1
#
_cell.length_a   1.000
_cell.length_b   1.000
_cell.length_c   1.000
_cell.angle_alpha   90.00
_cell.angle_beta   90.00
_cell.angle_gamma   90.00
#
_symmetry.space_group_name_H-M   'P 1'
#
loop_
_entity.id
_entity.type
_entity.pdbx_description
1 polymer ?
#
loop_
_entity_poly.entity_id
_entity_poly.type
_entity_poly.pdbx_seq_one_letter_code
_entity_poly.pdbx_strand_id
1 'polypeptide(L)'
;RVYRHYVDRYGKDSENVKLCRDGYYYEPHVAERVFRDILTEQPRIRLFLGNRLQEVMRTGNRLVGIRAMDRSNGNLTELRGRVFVDATYEGDLAAFAGARYRLGREGRDEFNESHAGVIYMDHRNRTLLPGSSGLGDKRVPAYTFRLCLSTDPANSVSIGKPDNYDRSRYVNYFDDLKLKRIPSAVVALSIAPIPNHKTDVNMKPWPLGFPFAGENYGYPQADWEEREKITKHLRDITLGLVYFLQNDSQLSEEDRARANKYGLAKDEFTDNSHFPWQLYVREARR
;
A
#
# COMPACT_ATOMS: atom_id res chain seq x y z
N ARG A 1 -23.38 -1.77 2.45
CA ARG A 1 -23.51 -2.82 1.39
C ARG A 1 -22.56 -3.99 1.68
N VAL A 2 -21.28 -3.72 1.99
CA VAL A 2 -20.32 -4.74 2.47
C VAL A 2 -20.82 -5.52 3.69
N TYR A 3 -21.25 -4.85 4.78
CA TYR A 3 -21.82 -5.56 5.95
C TYR A 3 -22.99 -6.50 5.57
N ARG A 4 -23.93 -5.99 4.77
CA ARG A 4 -25.09 -6.78 4.29
C ARG A 4 -24.64 -8.02 3.51
N HIS A 5 -23.61 -7.92 2.66
CA HIS A 5 -23.08 -9.10 1.97
C HIS A 5 -22.72 -10.24 2.94
N TYR A 6 -22.06 -9.91 4.05
CA TYR A 6 -21.68 -10.92 5.04
C TYR A 6 -22.88 -11.47 5.82
N VAL A 7 -23.83 -10.61 6.21
CA VAL A 7 -25.06 -11.04 6.89
C VAL A 7 -25.90 -11.95 6.00
N ASP A 8 -26.11 -11.56 4.74
CA ASP A 8 -26.95 -12.30 3.81
C ASP A 8 -26.33 -13.65 3.44
N ARG A 9 -24.98 -13.73 3.37
CA ARG A 9 -24.25 -14.93 2.96
C ARG A 9 -23.99 -15.91 4.11
N TYR A 10 -23.70 -15.41 5.31
CA TYR A 10 -23.22 -16.22 6.43
C TYR A 10 -24.14 -16.21 7.64
N GLY A 11 -25.15 -15.34 7.66
CA GLY A 11 -26.01 -15.10 8.82
C GLY A 11 -25.41 -14.07 9.79
N LYS A 12 -26.29 -13.33 10.46
CA LYS A 12 -25.95 -12.18 11.34
C LYS A 12 -24.96 -12.51 12.46
N ASP A 13 -25.03 -13.73 13.00
CA ASP A 13 -24.22 -14.12 14.17
C ASP A 13 -22.92 -14.86 13.79
N SER A 14 -22.63 -14.97 12.49
CA SER A 14 -21.43 -15.65 12.00
C SER A 14 -20.13 -14.93 12.37
N GLU A 15 -19.04 -15.70 12.45
CA GLU A 15 -17.71 -15.14 12.68
C GLU A 15 -17.32 -14.13 11.58
N ASN A 16 -17.72 -14.38 10.33
CA ASN A 16 -17.48 -13.45 9.22
C ASN A 16 -18.15 -12.09 9.42
N VAL A 17 -19.36 -12.05 10.00
CA VAL A 17 -20.02 -10.76 10.30
C VAL A 17 -19.31 -10.04 11.46
N LYS A 18 -18.82 -10.76 12.46
CA LYS A 18 -18.01 -10.15 13.53
C LYS A 18 -16.69 -9.59 13.01
N LEU A 19 -15.97 -10.40 12.21
CA LEU A 19 -14.69 -10.02 11.62
C LEU A 19 -14.80 -8.86 10.64
N CYS A 20 -15.95 -8.70 9.95
CA CYS A 20 -16.10 -7.60 9.01
C CYS A 20 -16.28 -6.22 9.69
N ARG A 21 -16.50 -6.19 11.01
CA ARG A 21 -16.63 -4.97 11.84
C ARG A 21 -17.51 -3.91 11.16
N ASP A 22 -18.81 -4.18 11.06
CA ASP A 22 -19.78 -3.29 10.41
C ASP A 22 -19.46 -2.98 8.93
N GLY A 23 -18.65 -3.82 8.29
CA GLY A 23 -18.20 -3.67 6.91
C GLY A 23 -16.98 -2.77 6.72
N TYR A 24 -16.26 -2.40 7.80
CA TYR A 24 -14.98 -1.70 7.72
C TYR A 24 -13.80 -2.62 7.37
N TYR A 25 -13.91 -3.91 7.72
CA TYR A 25 -12.94 -4.95 7.41
C TYR A 25 -13.58 -5.90 6.42
N TYR A 26 -12.92 -6.15 5.30
CA TYR A 26 -13.54 -6.86 4.19
C TYR A 26 -12.51 -7.51 3.29
N GLU A 27 -12.98 -8.49 2.55
CA GLU A 27 -12.28 -9.06 1.40
C GLU A 27 -12.25 -8.03 0.26
N PRO A 28 -11.08 -7.76 -0.35
CA PRO A 28 -10.95 -6.79 -1.43
C PRO A 28 -11.95 -7.00 -2.58
N HIS A 29 -12.15 -8.23 -3.06
CA HIS A 29 -13.10 -8.52 -4.13
C HIS A 29 -14.57 -8.21 -3.75
N VAL A 30 -14.93 -8.31 -2.47
CA VAL A 30 -16.27 -7.95 -1.97
C VAL A 30 -16.48 -6.45 -2.07
N ALA A 31 -15.49 -5.66 -1.62
CA ALA A 31 -15.52 -4.20 -1.76
C ALA A 31 -15.53 -3.77 -3.23
N GLU A 32 -14.69 -4.38 -4.07
CA GLU A 32 -14.64 -4.10 -5.51
C GLU A 32 -16.00 -4.34 -6.16
N ARG A 33 -16.63 -5.50 -5.93
CA ARG A 33 -17.97 -5.79 -6.44
C ARG A 33 -18.98 -4.74 -5.99
N VAL A 34 -18.97 -4.37 -4.70
CA VAL A 34 -19.90 -3.35 -4.17
C VAL A 34 -19.71 -2.00 -4.88
N PHE A 35 -18.47 -1.58 -5.13
CA PHE A 35 -18.21 -0.36 -5.91
C PHE A 35 -18.69 -0.49 -7.36
N ARG A 36 -18.48 -1.64 -8.00
CA ARG A 36 -18.98 -1.90 -9.35
C ARG A 36 -20.51 -1.85 -9.41
N ASP A 37 -21.20 -2.44 -8.44
CA ASP A 37 -22.66 -2.39 -8.34
C ASP A 37 -23.15 -0.93 -8.21
N ILE A 38 -22.50 -0.13 -7.35
CA ILE A 38 -22.81 1.30 -7.20
C ILE A 38 -22.62 2.03 -8.54
N LEU A 39 -21.56 1.73 -9.30
CA LEU A 39 -21.30 2.36 -10.59
C LEU A 39 -22.33 1.93 -11.66
N THR A 40 -22.72 0.66 -11.70
CA THR A 40 -23.74 0.13 -12.63
C THR A 40 -25.11 0.77 -12.42
N GLU A 41 -25.44 1.14 -11.17
CA GLU A 41 -26.66 1.90 -10.84
C GLU A 41 -26.65 3.34 -11.38
N GLN A 42 -25.50 3.85 -11.87
CA GLN A 42 -25.35 5.23 -12.35
C GLN A 42 -25.13 5.28 -13.87
N PRO A 43 -26.19 5.38 -14.70
CA PRO A 43 -26.08 5.31 -16.16
C PRO A 43 -25.29 6.48 -16.80
N ARG A 44 -25.04 7.54 -16.03
CA ARG A 44 -24.27 8.71 -16.47
C ARG A 44 -22.77 8.60 -16.19
N ILE A 45 -22.34 7.57 -15.45
CA ILE A 45 -20.92 7.33 -15.17
C ILE A 45 -20.35 6.41 -16.24
N ARG A 46 -19.23 6.83 -16.85
CA ARG A 46 -18.43 5.99 -17.75
C ARG A 46 -17.12 5.67 -17.04
N LEU A 47 -16.81 4.39 -16.93
CA LEU A 47 -15.61 3.89 -16.26
C LEU A 47 -14.56 3.50 -17.30
N PHE A 48 -13.36 4.06 -17.18
CA PHE A 48 -12.20 3.73 -18.02
C PHE A 48 -11.13 3.07 -17.15
N LEU A 49 -11.15 1.74 -17.06
CA LEU A 49 -10.15 0.98 -16.32
C LEU A 49 -8.84 0.87 -17.11
N GLY A 50 -7.72 0.69 -16.41
CA GLY A 50 -6.41 0.53 -17.06
C GLY A 50 -5.90 1.77 -17.80
N ASN A 51 -6.54 2.92 -17.61
CA ASN A 51 -6.19 4.19 -18.24
C ASN A 51 -5.30 5.03 -17.31
N ARG A 52 -4.28 5.68 -17.85
CA ARG A 52 -3.38 6.58 -17.12
C ARG A 52 -3.40 7.98 -17.71
N LEU A 53 -3.33 9.00 -16.86
CA LEU A 53 -3.20 10.40 -17.28
C LEU A 53 -1.88 10.59 -18.03
N GLN A 54 -1.93 11.04 -19.28
CA GLN A 54 -0.75 11.29 -20.11
C GLN A 54 -0.53 12.79 -20.33
N GLU A 55 -1.60 13.56 -20.42
CA GLU A 55 -1.52 15.00 -20.73
C GLU A 55 -2.73 15.74 -20.18
N VAL A 56 -2.55 17.04 -19.93
CA VAL A 56 -3.63 17.98 -19.63
C VAL A 56 -3.69 19.09 -20.67
N MET A 57 -4.90 19.48 -21.06
CA MET A 57 -5.15 20.61 -21.94
C MET A 57 -5.64 21.79 -21.12
N ARG A 58 -5.01 22.96 -21.29
CA ARG A 58 -5.32 24.17 -20.53
C ARG A 58 -5.62 25.35 -21.46
N THR A 59 -6.46 26.26 -20.97
CA THR A 59 -6.66 27.60 -21.56
C THR A 59 -6.46 28.62 -20.44
N GLY A 60 -5.34 29.35 -20.47
CA GLY A 60 -4.88 30.13 -19.31
C GLY A 60 -4.72 29.22 -18.08
N ASN A 61 -5.29 29.63 -16.95
CA ASN A 61 -5.26 28.88 -15.70
C ASN A 61 -6.39 27.84 -15.56
N ARG A 62 -7.15 27.57 -16.63
CA ARG A 62 -8.29 26.63 -16.60
C ARG A 62 -7.95 25.33 -17.31
N LEU A 63 -8.12 24.21 -16.60
CA LEU A 63 -8.11 22.87 -17.19
C LEU A 63 -9.39 22.67 -18.03
N VAL A 64 -9.22 22.28 -19.29
CA VAL A 64 -10.34 22.08 -20.25
C VAL A 64 -10.44 20.66 -20.77
N GLY A 65 -9.41 19.83 -20.56
CA GLY A 65 -9.40 18.43 -20.96
C GLY A 65 -8.19 17.68 -20.41
N ILE A 66 -8.23 16.36 -20.54
CA ILE A 66 -7.10 15.46 -20.32
C ILE A 66 -6.95 14.49 -21.49
N ARG A 67 -5.75 13.94 -21.69
CA ARG A 67 -5.54 12.74 -22.49
C ARG A 67 -5.18 11.59 -21.57
N ALA A 68 -5.92 10.51 -21.66
CA ALA A 68 -5.65 9.28 -20.94
C ALA A 68 -5.19 8.20 -21.91
N MET A 69 -4.14 7.46 -21.55
CA MET A 69 -3.61 6.34 -22.32
C MET A 69 -4.13 5.03 -21.75
N ASP A 70 -4.76 4.21 -22.58
CA ASP A 70 -5.09 2.82 -22.27
C ASP A 70 -3.80 1.99 -22.29
N ARG A 71 -3.44 1.40 -21.15
CA ARG A 71 -2.19 0.65 -21.00
C ARG A 71 -2.16 -0.67 -21.79
N SER A 72 -3.32 -1.19 -22.18
CA SER A 72 -3.40 -2.49 -22.87
C SER A 72 -3.01 -2.39 -24.36
N ASN A 73 -3.22 -1.23 -24.97
CA ASN A 73 -3.06 -1.03 -26.41
C ASN A 73 -2.36 0.29 -26.79
N GLY A 74 -2.09 1.18 -25.82
CA GLY A 74 -1.43 2.47 -26.03
C GLY A 74 -2.33 3.56 -26.61
N ASN A 75 -3.63 3.31 -26.80
CA ASN A 75 -4.54 4.29 -27.39
C ASN A 75 -4.75 5.48 -26.45
N LEU A 76 -4.67 6.69 -27.02
CA LEU A 76 -4.96 7.93 -26.32
C LEU A 76 -6.42 8.33 -26.51
N THR A 77 -7.12 8.54 -25.41
CA THR A 77 -8.48 9.09 -25.39
C THR A 77 -8.46 10.51 -24.85
N GLU A 78 -9.00 11.46 -25.63
CA GLU A 78 -9.22 12.83 -25.18
C GLU A 78 -10.56 12.92 -24.41
N LEU A 79 -10.51 13.44 -23.18
CA LEU A 79 -11.66 13.64 -22.32
C LEU A 79 -11.79 15.11 -21.96
N ARG A 80 -12.95 15.71 -22.27
CA ARG A 80 -13.26 17.11 -21.96
C ARG A 80 -14.32 17.19 -20.85
N GLY A 81 -14.13 18.15 -19.96
CA GLY A 81 -14.98 18.30 -18.78
C GLY A 81 -15.04 19.76 -18.32
N ARG A 82 -16.12 20.12 -17.63
CA ARG A 82 -16.25 21.45 -17.00
C ARG A 82 -15.55 21.52 -15.63
N VAL A 83 -15.45 20.37 -14.96
CA VAL A 83 -14.87 20.15 -13.64
C VAL A 83 -14.04 18.88 -13.71
N PHE A 84 -12.90 18.88 -13.04
CA PHE A 84 -12.06 17.70 -12.87
C PHE A 84 -11.79 17.52 -11.38
N VAL A 85 -11.82 16.27 -10.94
CA VAL A 85 -11.52 15.89 -9.56
C VAL A 85 -10.24 15.06 -9.60
N ASP A 86 -9.21 15.53 -8.91
CA ASP A 86 -8.02 14.72 -8.68
C ASP A 86 -8.31 13.76 -7.52
N ALA A 87 -8.50 12.49 -7.85
CA ALA A 87 -8.67 11.40 -6.90
C ALA A 87 -7.49 10.42 -6.97
N THR A 88 -6.33 10.89 -7.46
CA THR A 88 -5.08 10.13 -7.37
C THR A 88 -4.52 10.23 -5.95
N TYR A 89 -3.80 9.19 -5.51
CA TYR A 89 -3.09 9.25 -4.22
C TYR A 89 -1.94 10.28 -4.28
N GLU A 90 -1.42 10.53 -5.47
CA GLU A 90 -0.18 11.24 -5.73
C GLU A 90 -0.35 12.74 -6.03
N GLY A 91 -1.59 13.20 -6.26
CA GLY A 91 -1.88 14.55 -6.74
C GLY A 91 -1.44 14.77 -8.19
N ASP A 92 -1.52 13.75 -9.04
CA ASP A 92 -1.01 13.77 -10.40
C ASP A 92 -1.73 14.76 -11.29
N LEU A 93 -3.06 14.80 -11.25
CA LEU A 93 -3.79 15.72 -12.12
C LEU A 93 -3.49 17.18 -11.76
N ALA A 94 -3.43 17.50 -10.46
CA ALA A 94 -3.06 18.82 -9.98
C ALA A 94 -1.64 19.20 -10.45
N ALA A 95 -0.67 18.29 -10.30
CA ALA A 95 0.71 18.53 -10.74
C ALA A 95 0.81 18.71 -12.26
N PHE A 96 0.15 17.86 -13.05
CA PHE A 96 0.11 17.99 -14.51
C PHE A 96 -0.51 19.32 -14.93
N ALA A 97 -1.56 19.78 -14.22
CA ALA A 97 -2.19 21.07 -14.47
C ALA A 97 -1.29 22.28 -14.11
N GLY A 98 -0.11 22.04 -13.54
CA GLY A 98 0.84 23.06 -13.13
C GLY A 98 0.54 23.70 -11.78
N ALA A 99 -0.28 23.05 -10.94
CA ALA A 99 -0.47 23.50 -9.57
C ALA A 99 0.87 23.41 -8.82
N ARG A 100 1.13 24.42 -7.98
CA ARG A 100 2.25 24.36 -7.04
C ARG A 100 1.94 23.31 -5.97
N TYR A 101 2.93 22.51 -5.63
CA TYR A 101 2.85 21.52 -4.58
C TYR A 101 4.14 21.51 -3.76
N ARG A 102 4.07 20.90 -2.59
CA ARG A 102 5.16 20.59 -1.69
C ARG A 102 5.35 19.08 -1.64
N LEU A 103 6.57 18.66 -1.35
CA LEU A 103 6.94 17.27 -1.17
C LEU A 103 8.01 17.18 -0.08
N GLY A 104 7.89 16.16 0.75
CA GLY A 104 8.82 15.88 1.83
C GLY A 104 8.26 16.32 3.17
N ARG A 105 9.13 16.42 4.16
CA ARG A 105 8.81 16.71 5.55
C ARG A 105 9.14 18.16 5.88
N GLU A 106 8.19 18.91 6.44
CA GLU A 106 8.44 20.29 6.83
C GLU A 106 9.26 20.41 8.11
N GLY A 107 9.92 21.56 8.26
CA GLY A 107 10.63 21.89 9.48
C GLY A 107 9.71 22.42 10.56
N ARG A 108 10.08 22.19 11.82
CA ARG A 108 9.40 22.73 13.01
C ARG A 108 9.12 24.22 12.90
N ASP A 109 10.11 25.00 12.47
CA ASP A 109 10.05 26.46 12.47
C ASP A 109 9.22 27.03 11.32
N GLU A 110 8.88 26.21 10.31
CA GLU A 110 8.10 26.66 9.16
C GLU A 110 6.64 26.96 9.54
N PHE A 111 6.05 26.13 10.41
CA PHE A 111 4.66 26.25 10.86
C PHE A 111 4.52 26.26 12.39
N ASN A 112 5.63 26.34 13.12
CA ASN A 112 5.67 26.27 14.58
C ASN A 112 5.06 24.97 15.15
N GLU A 113 5.35 23.85 14.49
CA GLU A 113 4.86 22.52 14.87
C GLU A 113 5.94 21.74 15.65
N SER A 114 5.74 21.57 16.95
CA SER A 114 6.74 20.98 17.87
C SER A 114 7.25 19.59 17.46
N HIS A 115 6.44 18.81 16.74
CA HIS A 115 6.75 17.46 16.28
C HIS A 115 7.10 17.37 14.79
N ALA A 116 7.21 18.49 14.07
CA ALA A 116 7.62 18.50 12.67
C ALA A 116 9.15 18.36 12.52
N GLY A 117 9.58 17.98 11.32
CA GLY A 117 10.98 17.79 10.95
C GLY A 117 11.59 16.46 11.37
N VAL A 118 12.92 16.40 11.35
CA VAL A 118 13.67 15.20 11.76
C VAL A 118 13.51 14.99 13.26
N ILE A 119 12.60 14.09 13.61
CA ILE A 119 12.24 13.72 14.97
C ILE A 119 12.45 12.22 15.17
N TYR A 120 13.21 11.87 16.19
CA TYR A 120 13.29 10.52 16.73
C TYR A 120 12.48 10.50 18.01
N MET A 121 11.44 9.67 18.06
CA MET A 121 10.52 9.63 19.20
C MET A 121 10.55 8.25 19.86
N ASP A 122 10.69 8.23 21.19
CA ASP A 122 10.29 7.08 21.98
C ASP A 122 8.76 7.11 22.14
N HIS A 123 8.06 6.33 21.31
CA HIS A 123 6.60 6.27 21.36
C HIS A 123 6.04 5.71 22.67
N ARG A 124 6.82 4.96 23.44
CA ARG A 124 6.37 4.40 24.73
C ARG A 124 6.40 5.47 25.80
N ASN A 125 7.50 6.21 25.89
CA ASN A 125 7.70 7.24 26.90
C ASN A 125 7.24 8.63 26.46
N ARG A 126 6.84 8.79 25.18
CA ARG A 126 6.44 10.05 24.55
C ARG A 126 7.52 11.14 24.63
N THR A 127 8.78 10.75 24.50
CA THR A 127 9.93 11.65 24.58
C THR A 127 10.67 11.75 23.25
N LEU A 128 11.23 12.92 22.96
CA LEU A 128 12.15 13.10 21.85
C LEU A 128 13.51 12.52 22.22
N LEU A 129 14.08 11.72 21.33
CA LEU A 129 15.39 11.12 21.47
C LEU A 129 16.49 12.05 20.94
N PRO A 130 17.73 11.91 21.46
CA PRO A 130 18.89 12.61 20.92
C PRO A 130 19.02 12.41 19.39
N GLY A 131 19.46 13.46 18.69
CA GLY A 131 19.53 13.48 17.23
C GLY A 131 18.30 14.06 16.53
N SER A 132 17.22 14.34 17.28
CA SER A 132 16.08 15.09 16.76
C SER A 132 16.49 16.54 16.49
N SER A 133 16.41 17.00 15.24
CA SER A 133 16.79 18.35 14.84
C SER A 133 15.61 19.27 14.54
N GLY A 134 14.43 18.71 14.26
CA GLY A 134 13.27 19.49 13.82
C GLY A 134 13.43 20.10 12.42
N LEU A 135 14.51 19.77 11.68
CA LEU A 135 14.71 20.26 10.32
C LEU A 135 13.85 19.50 9.32
N GLY A 136 13.33 20.19 8.31
CA GLY A 136 12.65 19.56 7.17
C GLY A 136 13.64 18.89 6.21
N ASP A 137 13.13 17.99 5.37
CA ASP A 137 13.87 17.37 4.27
C ASP A 137 12.93 16.90 3.15
N LYS A 138 13.50 16.33 2.08
CA LYS A 138 12.73 15.85 0.92
C LYS A 138 12.15 14.44 1.10
N ARG A 139 12.27 13.84 2.29
CA ARG A 139 11.86 12.45 2.52
C ARG A 139 10.39 12.39 2.81
N VAL A 140 9.73 11.38 2.25
CA VAL A 140 8.33 11.04 2.52
C VAL A 140 8.27 9.70 3.25
N PRO A 141 7.17 9.38 3.96
CA PRO A 141 6.99 8.07 4.57
C PRO A 141 7.15 6.95 3.55
N ALA A 142 7.73 5.83 4.00
CA ALA A 142 7.94 4.66 3.16
C ALA A 142 6.65 4.14 2.54
N TYR A 143 6.72 3.70 1.28
CA TYR A 143 5.62 3.03 0.61
C TYR A 143 5.74 1.52 0.77
N THR A 144 4.61 0.84 0.67
CA THR A 144 4.55 -0.61 0.75
C THR A 144 3.30 -1.14 0.05
N PHE A 145 2.94 -2.39 0.25
CA PHE A 145 1.64 -2.93 -0.18
C PHE A 145 0.78 -3.32 1.01
N ARG A 146 -0.54 -3.40 0.81
CA ARG A 146 -1.41 -4.08 1.78
C ARG A 146 -1.83 -5.40 1.18
N LEU A 147 -1.31 -6.50 1.74
CA LEU A 147 -1.55 -7.83 1.20
C LEU A 147 -2.85 -8.39 1.77
N CYS A 148 -3.58 -9.12 0.94
CA CYS A 148 -4.63 -10.02 1.41
C CYS A 148 -4.05 -11.43 1.44
N LEU A 149 -3.71 -11.92 2.63
CA LEU A 149 -3.17 -13.27 2.82
C LEU A 149 -4.25 -14.21 3.34
N SER A 150 -4.15 -15.48 3.00
CA SER A 150 -5.07 -16.54 3.44
C SER A 150 -4.34 -17.58 4.26
N THR A 151 -5.01 -18.06 5.30
CA THR A 151 -4.58 -19.22 6.10
C THR A 151 -5.35 -20.49 5.77
N ASP A 152 -6.29 -20.44 4.83
CA ASP A 152 -7.00 -21.62 4.33
C ASP A 152 -6.17 -22.27 3.20
N PRO A 153 -5.66 -23.50 3.37
CA PRO A 153 -4.87 -24.18 2.33
C PRO A 153 -5.61 -24.34 1.00
N ALA A 154 -6.95 -24.41 0.99
CA ALA A 154 -7.73 -24.49 -0.25
C ALA A 154 -7.80 -23.15 -1.00
N ASN A 155 -7.62 -22.03 -0.27
CA ASN A 155 -7.66 -20.67 -0.79
C ASN A 155 -6.34 -19.93 -0.54
N SER A 156 -5.20 -20.61 -0.72
CA SER A 156 -3.88 -20.03 -0.46
C SER A 156 -2.90 -20.40 -1.58
N VAL A 157 -2.17 -19.40 -2.06
CA VAL A 157 -1.12 -19.53 -3.07
C VAL A 157 0.23 -19.29 -2.40
N SER A 158 1.12 -20.26 -2.52
CA SER A 158 2.47 -20.20 -1.95
C SER A 158 3.27 -19.04 -2.56
N ILE A 159 4.04 -18.35 -1.71
CA ILE A 159 4.90 -17.26 -2.15
C ILE A 159 6.28 -17.85 -2.49
N GLY A 160 6.58 -17.89 -3.78
CA GLY A 160 7.88 -18.33 -4.28
C GLY A 160 8.99 -17.30 -4.01
N LYS A 161 10.25 -17.72 -4.16
CA LYS A 161 11.41 -16.84 -4.10
C LYS A 161 11.35 -15.84 -5.27
N PRO A 162 11.35 -14.52 -5.02
CA PRO A 162 11.43 -13.53 -6.10
C PRO A 162 12.74 -13.64 -6.89
N ASP A 163 12.72 -13.30 -8.18
CA ASP A 163 13.89 -13.40 -9.07
C ASP A 163 15.08 -12.56 -8.58
N ASN A 164 14.81 -11.35 -8.09
CA ASN A 164 15.78 -10.41 -7.52
C ASN A 164 15.85 -10.49 -5.99
N TYR A 165 15.52 -11.65 -5.41
CA TYR A 165 15.59 -11.83 -3.97
C TYR A 165 17.00 -11.60 -3.43
N ASP A 166 17.13 -10.59 -2.58
CA ASP A 166 18.35 -10.28 -1.84
C ASP A 166 18.11 -10.47 -0.34
N ARG A 167 18.68 -11.54 0.21
CA ARG A 167 18.61 -11.87 1.64
C ARG A 167 19.14 -10.73 2.52
N SER A 168 20.16 -10.00 2.06
CA SER A 168 20.86 -8.99 2.88
C SER A 168 19.93 -7.86 3.35
N ARG A 169 18.81 -7.65 2.66
CA ARG A 169 17.77 -6.67 3.02
C ARG A 169 17.06 -6.99 4.34
N TYR A 170 17.04 -8.25 4.75
CA TYR A 170 16.22 -8.72 5.87
C TYR A 170 17.05 -9.19 7.07
N VAL A 171 18.38 -9.27 6.96
CA VAL A 171 19.22 -9.82 8.05
C VAL A 171 19.22 -8.96 9.31
N ASN A 172 18.87 -7.67 9.21
CA ASN A 172 18.78 -6.77 10.36
C ASN A 172 17.69 -7.18 11.36
N TYR A 173 16.73 -8.03 10.97
CA TYR A 173 15.77 -8.62 11.92
C TYR A 173 16.47 -9.50 12.98
N PHE A 174 17.62 -10.11 12.67
CA PHE A 174 18.37 -10.90 13.64
C PHE A 174 18.94 -10.05 14.78
N ASP A 175 19.38 -8.82 14.48
CA ASP A 175 19.85 -7.90 15.51
C ASP A 175 18.70 -7.47 16.42
N ASP A 176 17.52 -7.18 15.86
CA ASP A 176 16.34 -6.83 16.64
C ASP A 176 15.85 -7.98 17.54
N LEU A 177 15.97 -9.23 17.06
CA LEU A 177 15.69 -10.44 17.86
C LEU A 177 16.73 -10.62 18.98
N LYS A 178 18.02 -10.56 18.66
CA LYS A 178 19.13 -10.73 19.62
C LYS A 178 19.08 -9.69 20.74
N LEU A 179 18.76 -8.45 20.38
CA LEU A 179 18.60 -7.33 21.32
C LEU A 179 17.23 -7.30 22.00
N LYS A 180 16.37 -8.29 21.74
CA LYS A 180 15.01 -8.42 22.32
C LYS A 180 14.13 -7.18 22.09
N ARG A 181 14.35 -6.47 20.98
CA ARG A 181 13.49 -5.34 20.56
C ARG A 181 12.18 -5.86 20.01
N ILE A 182 12.21 -7.02 19.37
CA ILE A 182 11.02 -7.72 18.88
C ILE A 182 10.97 -9.14 19.45
N PRO A 183 9.76 -9.68 19.70
CA PRO A 183 9.60 -11.04 20.21
C PRO A 183 9.70 -12.12 19.12
N SER A 184 9.60 -11.73 17.85
CA SER A 184 9.53 -12.62 16.68
C SER A 184 9.78 -11.80 15.43
N ALA A 185 10.41 -12.35 14.39
CA ALA A 185 10.58 -11.65 13.11
C ALA A 185 9.25 -11.45 12.38
N VAL A 186 8.25 -12.30 12.65
CA VAL A 186 6.92 -12.23 12.04
C VAL A 186 6.19 -10.92 12.38
N VAL A 187 6.61 -10.19 13.43
CA VAL A 187 6.06 -8.86 13.72
C VAL A 187 6.38 -7.82 12.64
N ALA A 188 7.28 -8.13 11.71
CA ALA A 188 7.44 -7.38 10.45
C ALA A 188 6.11 -7.26 9.69
N LEU A 189 5.21 -8.23 9.85
CA LEU A 189 3.85 -8.21 9.33
C LEU A 189 2.88 -7.71 10.41
N SER A 190 2.19 -6.61 10.11
CA SER A 190 1.04 -6.13 10.88
C SER A 190 -0.23 -6.79 10.32
N ILE A 191 -0.66 -7.87 10.97
CA ILE A 191 -1.72 -8.76 10.48
C ILE A 191 -3.03 -8.43 11.19
N ALA A 192 -4.08 -8.15 10.42
CA ALA A 192 -5.43 -8.03 10.93
C ALA A 192 -6.34 -9.07 10.28
N PRO A 193 -7.05 -9.91 11.05
CA PRO A 193 -7.98 -10.87 10.47
C PRO A 193 -9.16 -10.15 9.82
N ILE A 194 -9.55 -10.66 8.66
CA ILE A 194 -10.75 -10.29 7.91
C ILE A 194 -11.57 -11.56 7.64
N PRO A 195 -12.82 -11.46 7.15
CA PRO A 195 -13.65 -12.64 6.90
C PRO A 195 -12.99 -13.72 6.01
N ASN A 196 -13.50 -14.95 6.13
CA ASN A 196 -13.12 -16.12 5.33
C ASN A 196 -11.64 -16.54 5.45
N HIS A 197 -11.12 -16.58 6.68
CA HIS A 197 -9.75 -17.02 6.99
C HIS A 197 -8.65 -16.23 6.26
N LYS A 198 -8.97 -14.97 5.91
CA LYS A 198 -8.04 -14.04 5.29
C LYS A 198 -7.55 -13.01 6.30
N THR A 199 -6.50 -12.31 5.91
CA THR A 199 -5.90 -11.24 6.70
C THR A 199 -5.52 -10.07 5.82
N ASP A 200 -5.78 -8.87 6.31
CA ASP A 200 -5.25 -7.62 5.77
C ASP A 200 -3.89 -7.36 6.45
N VAL A 201 -2.83 -7.42 5.65
CA VAL A 201 -1.46 -7.35 6.12
C VAL A 201 -0.80 -6.08 5.61
N ASN A 202 -0.32 -5.26 6.54
CA ASN A 202 0.60 -4.16 6.27
C ASN A 202 2.00 -4.52 6.78
N MET A 203 3.03 -3.83 6.30
CA MET A 203 4.39 -4.03 6.77
C MET A 203 4.64 -3.06 7.92
N LYS A 204 5.02 -3.59 9.08
CA LYS A 204 5.18 -2.82 10.32
C LYS A 204 6.52 -2.06 10.27
N PRO A 205 6.52 -0.71 10.29
CA PRO A 205 7.73 0.08 10.14
C PRO A 205 8.56 0.24 11.43
N TRP A 206 8.18 -0.47 12.50
CA TRP A 206 8.81 -0.32 13.82
C TRP A 206 10.16 -1.04 13.98
N PRO A 207 10.37 -2.26 13.45
CA PRO A 207 11.67 -2.91 13.50
C PRO A 207 12.72 -2.08 12.75
N LEU A 208 13.96 -2.03 13.26
CA LEU A 208 15.06 -1.41 12.51
C LEU A 208 15.38 -2.19 11.24
N GLY A 209 14.99 -3.46 11.19
CA GLY A 209 15.02 -4.29 9.97
C GLY A 209 13.99 -3.94 8.89
N PHE A 210 13.22 -2.84 9.02
CA PHE A 210 12.21 -2.45 8.02
C PHE A 210 12.86 -2.03 6.68
N PRO A 211 12.64 -2.77 5.57
CA PRO A 211 13.46 -2.62 4.36
C PRO A 211 12.93 -1.62 3.33
N PHE A 212 11.81 -0.94 3.60
CA PHE A 212 11.12 -0.09 2.61
C PHE A 212 11.48 1.40 2.71
N ALA A 213 12.18 1.81 3.77
CA ALA A 213 12.51 3.22 3.98
C ALA A 213 13.44 3.73 2.88
N GLY A 214 13.01 4.78 2.17
CA GLY A 214 13.78 5.43 1.11
C GLY A 214 13.63 4.83 -0.29
N GLU A 215 13.04 3.65 -0.40
CA GLU A 215 12.81 2.97 -1.69
C GLU A 215 11.82 3.72 -2.60
N ASN A 216 11.05 4.67 -2.04
CA ASN A 216 9.99 5.40 -2.74
C ASN A 216 10.29 6.87 -3.03
N TYR A 217 11.44 7.42 -2.66
CA TYR A 217 11.67 8.88 -2.70
C TYR A 217 11.49 9.49 -4.10
N GLY A 218 11.84 8.77 -5.18
CA GLY A 218 11.65 9.23 -6.56
C GLY A 218 10.21 9.11 -7.06
N TYR A 219 9.38 8.25 -6.46
CA TYR A 219 8.06 7.88 -6.98
C TYR A 219 7.11 9.06 -7.20
N PRO A 220 6.97 10.03 -6.27
CA PRO A 220 6.04 11.13 -6.45
C PRO A 220 6.31 11.95 -7.69
N GLN A 221 7.57 12.14 -8.09
CA GLN A 221 7.94 13.01 -9.22
C GLN A 221 8.34 12.24 -10.48
N ALA A 222 8.44 10.92 -10.41
CA ALA A 222 8.73 10.04 -11.52
C ALA A 222 7.64 10.07 -12.60
N ASP A 223 8.05 9.81 -13.84
CA ASP A 223 7.13 9.46 -14.92
C ASP A 223 6.56 8.05 -14.73
N TRP A 224 5.68 7.62 -15.64
CA TRP A 224 5.01 6.33 -15.52
C TRP A 224 5.96 5.13 -15.63
N GLU A 225 7.01 5.22 -16.44
CA GLU A 225 7.97 4.12 -16.62
C GLU A 225 8.77 3.90 -15.33
N GLU A 226 9.30 4.98 -14.76
CA GLU A 226 10.06 4.93 -13.51
C GLU A 226 9.17 4.54 -12.33
N ARG A 227 7.91 5.00 -12.29
CA ARG A 227 6.93 4.53 -11.29
C ARG A 227 6.67 3.03 -11.40
N GLU A 228 6.62 2.47 -12.60
CA GLU A 228 6.47 1.02 -12.78
C GLU A 228 7.68 0.26 -12.25
N LYS A 229 8.90 0.75 -12.51
CA LYS A 229 10.14 0.17 -11.95
C LYS A 229 10.13 0.19 -10.42
N ILE A 230 9.83 1.34 -9.81
CA ILE A 230 9.74 1.47 -8.35
C ILE A 230 8.63 0.59 -7.77
N THR A 231 7.46 0.54 -8.41
CA THR A 231 6.34 -0.31 -7.96
C THR A 231 6.71 -1.79 -8.01
N LYS A 232 7.36 -2.23 -9.09
CA LYS A 232 7.86 -3.60 -9.22
C LYS A 232 8.89 -3.91 -8.14
N HIS A 233 9.84 -3.03 -7.93
CA HIS A 233 10.86 -3.16 -6.88
C HIS A 233 10.24 -3.29 -5.48
N LEU A 234 9.26 -2.47 -5.14
CA LEU A 234 8.55 -2.56 -3.87
C LEU A 234 7.72 -3.84 -3.75
N ARG A 235 7.14 -4.35 -4.85
CA ARG A 235 6.47 -5.66 -4.89
C ARG A 235 7.47 -6.78 -4.60
N ASP A 236 8.64 -6.73 -5.24
CA ASP A 236 9.69 -7.73 -5.08
C ASP A 236 10.25 -7.76 -3.65
N ILE A 237 10.51 -6.60 -3.04
CA ILE A 237 10.93 -6.52 -1.62
C ILE A 237 9.80 -7.02 -0.69
N THR A 238 8.53 -6.73 -1.01
CA THR A 238 7.39 -7.22 -0.23
C THR A 238 7.31 -8.74 -0.23
N LEU A 239 7.35 -9.35 -1.42
CA LEU A 239 7.33 -10.81 -1.54
C LEU A 239 8.60 -11.44 -0.98
N GLY A 240 9.75 -10.76 -1.13
CA GLY A 240 11.02 -11.19 -0.57
C GLY A 240 11.02 -11.22 0.95
N LEU A 241 10.39 -10.23 1.62
CA LEU A 241 10.23 -10.24 3.07
C LEU A 241 9.39 -11.45 3.53
N VAL A 242 8.26 -11.71 2.87
CA VAL A 242 7.42 -12.86 3.23
C VAL A 242 8.17 -14.18 2.99
N TYR A 243 8.86 -14.30 1.85
CA TYR A 243 9.71 -15.45 1.55
C TYR A 243 10.81 -15.66 2.60
N PHE A 244 11.50 -14.58 3.01
CA PHE A 244 12.51 -14.62 4.06
C PHE A 244 11.93 -15.15 5.37
N LEU A 245 10.79 -14.62 5.82
CA LEU A 245 10.11 -15.06 7.04
C LEU A 245 9.70 -16.54 7.00
N GLN A 246 9.37 -17.06 5.81
CA GLN A 246 8.95 -18.44 5.61
C GLN A 246 10.11 -19.42 5.50
N ASN A 247 11.26 -18.99 4.97
CA ASN A 247 12.30 -19.91 4.49
C ASN A 247 13.69 -19.72 5.13
N ASP A 248 13.98 -18.58 5.77
CA ASP A 248 15.34 -18.33 6.26
C ASP A 248 15.69 -19.24 7.44
N SER A 249 16.78 -20.00 7.30
CA SER A 249 17.19 -21.01 8.28
C SER A 249 17.69 -20.42 9.60
N GLN A 250 18.09 -19.14 9.62
CA GLN A 250 18.52 -18.47 10.85
C GLN A 250 17.35 -17.99 11.72
N LEU A 251 16.12 -17.97 11.20
CA LEU A 251 14.92 -17.79 12.01
C LEU A 251 14.65 -19.03 12.87
N SER A 252 13.86 -18.88 13.94
CA SER A 252 13.39 -20.03 14.70
C SER A 252 12.42 -20.88 13.87
N GLU A 253 12.30 -22.16 14.19
CA GLU A 253 11.27 -23.02 13.59
C GLU A 253 9.86 -22.50 13.87
N GLU A 254 9.63 -21.91 15.05
CA GLU A 254 8.35 -21.28 15.40
C GLU A 254 8.02 -20.10 14.49
N ASP A 255 8.98 -19.20 14.24
CA ASP A 255 8.79 -18.04 13.36
C ASP A 255 8.48 -18.48 11.93
N ARG A 256 9.26 -19.44 11.41
CA ARG A 256 8.98 -20.03 10.08
C ARG A 256 7.62 -20.70 10.04
N ALA A 257 7.27 -21.53 11.02
CA ALA A 257 5.97 -22.22 11.06
C ALA A 257 4.80 -21.24 11.11
N ARG A 258 4.94 -20.12 11.83
CA ARG A 258 3.95 -19.04 11.86
C ARG A 258 3.83 -18.33 10.53
N ALA A 259 4.95 -17.98 9.89
CA ALA A 259 4.95 -17.32 8.58
C ALA A 259 4.39 -18.22 7.46
N ASN A 260 4.67 -19.53 7.51
CA ASN A 260 4.19 -20.52 6.53
C ASN A 260 2.69 -20.76 6.57
N LYS A 261 1.98 -20.24 7.58
CA LYS A 261 0.50 -20.27 7.59
C LYS A 261 -0.12 -19.36 6.53
N TYR A 262 0.64 -18.37 6.02
CA TYR A 262 0.10 -17.34 5.16
C TYR A 262 0.56 -17.54 3.71
N GLY A 263 -0.38 -17.60 2.78
CA GLY A 263 -0.12 -17.42 1.34
C GLY A 263 -0.98 -16.32 0.77
N LEU A 264 -0.79 -15.96 -0.51
CA LEU A 264 -1.67 -15.01 -1.17
C LEU A 264 -3.06 -15.64 -1.32
N ALA A 265 -4.13 -14.88 -1.04
CA ALA A 265 -5.49 -15.39 -1.18
C ALA A 265 -5.80 -15.69 -2.67
N LYS A 266 -6.15 -16.94 -2.98
CA LYS A 266 -6.31 -17.42 -4.37
C LYS A 266 -7.48 -16.77 -5.10
N ASP A 267 -8.48 -16.30 -4.39
CA ASP A 267 -9.67 -15.65 -4.94
C ASP A 267 -9.58 -14.11 -4.97
N GLU A 268 -8.49 -13.53 -4.46
CA GLU A 268 -8.25 -12.09 -4.52
C GLU A 268 -7.31 -11.74 -5.67
N PHE A 269 -7.51 -10.57 -6.29
CA PHE A 269 -6.64 -10.04 -7.35
C PHE A 269 -6.25 -11.07 -8.41
N THR A 270 -7.23 -11.87 -8.86
CA THR A 270 -7.02 -13.00 -9.77
C THR A 270 -6.47 -12.56 -11.14
N ASP A 271 -6.61 -11.28 -11.46
CA ASP A 271 -6.09 -10.61 -12.65
C ASP A 271 -4.66 -10.04 -12.48
N ASN A 272 -4.05 -10.17 -11.29
CA ASN A 272 -2.71 -9.66 -10.99
C ASN A 272 -1.86 -10.66 -10.18
N SER A 273 -2.04 -11.96 -10.45
CA SER A 273 -1.32 -13.05 -9.75
C SER A 273 -1.51 -13.00 -8.23
N HIS A 274 -2.75 -12.73 -7.79
CA HIS A 274 -3.15 -12.69 -6.38
C HIS A 274 -2.50 -11.57 -5.55
N PHE A 275 -1.97 -10.55 -6.23
CA PHE A 275 -1.28 -9.43 -5.60
C PHE A 275 -2.04 -8.11 -5.80
N PRO A 276 -2.15 -7.24 -4.78
CA PRO A 276 -2.84 -5.96 -4.90
C PRO A 276 -2.27 -5.07 -6.00
N TRP A 277 -3.15 -4.38 -6.73
CA TRP A 277 -2.75 -3.46 -7.81
C TRP A 277 -2.11 -2.16 -7.30
N GLN A 278 -2.68 -1.59 -6.24
CA GLN A 278 -2.34 -0.24 -5.79
C GLN A 278 -1.23 -0.27 -4.74
N LEU A 279 -0.20 0.54 -4.96
CA LEU A 279 0.83 0.80 -3.98
C LEU A 279 0.22 1.60 -2.80
N TYR A 280 0.55 1.22 -1.57
CA TYR A 280 0.15 1.96 -0.39
C TYR A 280 1.03 3.20 -0.22
N VAL A 281 0.54 4.31 -0.76
CA VAL A 281 1.14 5.65 -0.67
C VAL A 281 0.56 6.36 0.54
N ARG A 282 1.40 6.80 1.48
CA ARG A 282 0.96 7.57 2.66
C ARG A 282 0.89 9.06 2.41
N GLU A 283 1.86 9.58 1.65
CA GLU A 283 1.99 10.99 1.33
C GLU A 283 2.76 11.12 0.02
N ALA A 284 2.35 12.07 -0.81
CA ALA A 284 3.02 12.42 -2.05
C ALA A 284 2.99 13.95 -2.20
N ARG A 285 2.48 14.48 -3.32
CA ARG A 285 2.37 15.92 -3.54
C ARG A 285 1.21 16.50 -2.73
N ARG A 286 1.43 17.62 -2.06
CA ARG A 286 0.42 18.35 -1.26
C ARG A 286 0.45 19.84 -1.50
#